data_AF-A0AAW2Q1W5-F1
#
_entry.id   AF-A0AAW2Q1W5-F1
#
_cell.length_a   1.000
_cell.length_b   1.000
_cell.length_c   1.000
_cell.angle_alpha   90.00
_cell.angle_beta   90.00
_cell.angle_gamma   90.00
#
_symmetry.space_group_name_H-M   'P 1'
#
loop_
_entity.id
_entity.type
_entity.pdbx_description
1 polymer ?
#
loop_
_entity_poly.entity_id
_entity_poly.type
_entity_poly.pdbx_seq_one_letter_code
_entity_poly.pdbx_strand_id
1 'polypeptide(L)'
;MDVGKGYLNDKSRVLSFDRSSINAPGACVLFATPGMISGGFSLEVFKQWAPCEKNLVTLPGYCVAGTVGHKLMSAKIPTQIRLDEDVQINVRCQIHQLSFSPHTDAKGIMDLVKFLSPKHVILVHGEKPKMVTLREKIQSELGIQCYLPANSETLCIPTTNHVKAGASDAFLRSCLSPNFKFLKTSSAELDDSHKRTMPLLQVYDDRVSEGILTLQKNQSPKVVSQNEFMEALGVEKHEVKLAYCFPVYIPNSEGSDASDCLPSTSRKGSLLHLISEKLCRELPDLDVQDCQEHIQIQSVVVSFCSNEKCPHRTGVSLQSVDKKEVHFCCSWSLADDVLAWRIVAIIKILELDI
;
A
#
# COMPACT_ATOMS: atom_id res chain seq x y z
N MET A 1 44.13 -39.27 20.19
CA MET A 1 45.07 -38.23 19.74
C MET A 1 44.50 -36.89 20.18
N ASP A 2 44.86 -36.48 21.39
CA ASP A 2 44.36 -35.27 22.04
C ASP A 2 45.40 -34.17 21.81
N VAL A 3 45.18 -33.35 20.78
CA VAL A 3 46.13 -32.31 20.38
C VAL A 3 45.83 -31.04 21.20
N GLY A 4 46.45 -30.98 22.38
CA GLY A 4 46.93 -29.78 23.07
C GLY A 4 46.09 -28.50 23.03
N LYS A 5 45.19 -28.34 24.01
CA LYS A 5 44.57 -27.04 24.40
C LYS A 5 45.51 -26.07 25.15
N GLY A 6 46.85 -26.27 25.11
CA GLY A 6 47.80 -25.55 25.97
C GLY A 6 48.59 -24.38 25.35
N TYR A 7 48.56 -24.18 24.02
CA TYR A 7 49.57 -23.34 23.35
C TYR A 7 49.11 -21.94 22.91
N LEU A 8 47.83 -21.61 22.98
CA LEU A 8 47.29 -20.37 22.38
C LEU A 8 47.70 -19.08 23.12
N ASN A 9 48.19 -19.17 24.36
CA ASN A 9 48.53 -18.01 25.19
C ASN A 9 49.89 -18.12 25.92
N ASP A 10 50.75 -19.07 25.55
CA ASP A 10 52.09 -19.14 26.13
C ASP A 10 52.95 -18.01 25.56
N LYS A 11 53.07 -16.92 26.32
CA LYS A 11 53.86 -15.73 26.00
C LYS A 11 55.31 -15.82 26.48
N SER A 12 55.83 -17.01 26.81
CA SER A 12 57.20 -17.19 27.33
C SER A 12 58.30 -16.57 26.46
N ARG A 13 58.03 -16.29 25.17
CA ARG A 13 58.95 -15.65 24.22
C ARG A 13 58.51 -14.27 23.72
N VAL A 14 57.38 -13.73 24.21
CA VAL A 14 56.85 -12.42 23.82
C VAL A 14 56.92 -11.49 25.02
N LEU A 15 57.86 -10.55 24.99
CA LEU A 15 58.09 -9.57 26.04
C LEU A 15 57.42 -8.24 25.69
N SER A 16 57.03 -7.47 26.71
CA SER A 16 56.62 -6.07 26.53
C SER A 16 57.79 -5.24 26.04
N PHE A 17 57.59 -4.45 24.99
CA PHE A 17 58.64 -3.63 24.42
C PHE A 17 58.71 -2.26 25.13
N ASP A 18 59.88 -1.94 25.69
CA ASP A 18 60.16 -0.62 26.25
C ASP A 18 60.74 0.33 25.20
N ARG A 19 60.40 1.62 25.27
CA ARG A 19 60.83 2.63 24.28
C ARG A 19 62.34 2.85 24.28
N SER A 20 63.01 2.60 25.41
CA SER A 20 64.48 2.62 25.50
C SER A 20 65.12 1.61 24.54
N SER A 21 64.41 0.54 24.18
CA SER A 21 64.92 -0.56 23.36
C SER A 21 64.91 -0.27 21.87
N ILE A 22 64.38 0.87 21.40
CA ILE A 22 64.35 1.23 19.98
C ILE A 22 65.78 1.32 19.40
N ASN A 23 66.73 1.76 20.22
CA ASN A 23 68.14 1.90 19.85
C ASN A 23 69.02 0.79 20.44
N ALA A 24 68.43 -0.25 21.05
CA ALA A 24 69.20 -1.33 21.63
C ALA A 24 69.93 -2.13 20.54
N PRO A 25 71.19 -2.52 20.75
CA PRO A 25 71.92 -3.30 19.77
C PRO A 25 71.37 -4.73 19.68
N GLY A 26 71.23 -5.24 18.46
CA GLY A 26 70.82 -6.62 18.18
C GLY A 26 69.61 -6.73 17.26
N ALA A 27 69.36 -7.94 16.77
CA ALA A 27 68.16 -8.23 15.98
C ALA A 27 66.96 -8.43 16.92
N CYS A 28 65.85 -7.77 16.61
CA CYS A 28 64.59 -7.96 17.33
C CYS A 28 63.41 -7.98 16.36
N VAL A 29 62.29 -8.53 16.82
CA VAL A 29 61.01 -8.49 16.11
C VAL A 29 60.05 -7.67 16.95
N LEU A 30 59.59 -6.55 16.39
CA LEU A 30 58.65 -5.66 17.06
C LEU A 30 57.27 -5.73 16.39
N PHE A 31 56.25 -6.00 17.20
CA PHE A 31 54.85 -5.78 16.82
C PHE A 31 54.42 -4.40 17.31
N ALA A 32 54.29 -3.46 16.38
CA ALA A 32 53.90 -2.08 16.70
C ALA A 32 52.49 -1.77 16.24
N THR A 33 51.78 -0.93 17.00
CA THR A 33 50.45 -0.44 16.68
C THR A 33 50.47 1.08 16.47
N PRO A 34 49.56 1.63 15.65
CA PRO A 34 48.58 0.98 14.77
C PRO A 34 49.20 0.38 13.48
N GLY A 35 48.58 -0.66 12.94
CA GLY A 35 49.12 -1.48 11.84
C GLY A 35 49.30 -0.77 10.49
N MET A 36 48.58 0.32 10.22
CA MET A 36 48.71 1.11 8.99
C MET A 36 49.76 2.22 9.07
N ILE A 37 50.52 2.30 10.18
CA ILE A 37 51.54 3.34 10.43
C ILE A 37 50.94 4.75 10.30
N SER A 38 49.71 4.94 10.79
CA SER A 38 49.00 6.23 10.71
C SER A 38 49.45 7.23 11.78
N GLY A 39 50.13 6.78 12.84
CA GLY A 39 50.54 7.61 13.98
C GLY A 39 51.08 6.76 15.12
N GLY A 40 51.24 7.37 16.30
CA GLY A 40 51.59 6.63 17.53
C GLY A 40 52.93 5.90 17.47
N PHE A 41 53.01 4.78 18.18
CA PHE A 41 54.25 4.05 18.41
C PHE A 41 54.82 3.39 17.13
N SER A 42 53.96 2.86 16.27
CA SER A 42 54.41 2.29 14.98
C SER A 42 55.06 3.35 14.09
N LEU A 43 54.52 4.57 14.05
CA LEU A 43 55.11 5.66 13.29
C LEU A 43 56.43 6.12 13.90
N GLU A 44 56.51 6.26 15.23
CA GLU A 44 57.72 6.64 15.98
C GLU A 44 58.89 5.70 15.66
N VAL A 45 58.69 4.40 15.79
CA VAL A 45 59.72 3.40 15.48
C VAL A 45 60.04 3.38 13.99
N PHE A 46 59.02 3.51 13.13
CA PHE A 46 59.23 3.57 11.68
C PHE A 46 60.14 4.72 11.28
N LYS A 47 60.03 5.92 11.89
CA LYS A 47 60.92 7.06 11.56
C LYS A 47 62.40 6.72 11.81
N GLN A 48 62.68 5.97 12.88
CA GLN A 48 64.04 5.62 13.29
C GLN A 48 64.60 4.44 12.49
N TRP A 49 63.76 3.45 12.17
CA TRP A 49 64.19 2.19 11.56
C TRP A 49 64.09 2.16 10.04
N ALA A 50 63.25 2.98 9.42
CA ALA A 50 63.08 3.04 7.96
C ALA A 50 64.34 3.39 7.16
N PRO A 51 65.29 4.22 7.67
CA PRO A 51 66.52 4.52 6.94
C PRO A 51 67.52 3.35 6.87
N CYS A 52 67.34 2.26 7.60
CA CYS A 52 68.29 1.14 7.56
C CYS A 52 67.86 0.06 6.55
N GLU A 53 68.70 -0.22 5.55
CA GLU A 53 68.43 -1.23 4.50
C GLU A 53 68.37 -2.67 5.02
N LYS A 54 69.00 -2.94 6.18
CA LYS A 54 68.97 -4.25 6.83
C LYS A 54 67.63 -4.56 7.51
N ASN A 55 66.80 -3.54 7.69
CA ASN A 55 65.51 -3.69 8.37
C ASN A 55 64.43 -4.15 7.38
N LEU A 56 63.46 -4.87 7.91
CA LEU A 56 62.25 -5.30 7.21
C LEU A 56 61.04 -4.76 7.95
N VAL A 57 60.16 -4.05 7.24
CA VAL A 57 58.87 -3.61 7.75
C VAL A 57 57.79 -4.43 7.06
N THR A 58 57.03 -5.16 7.87
CA THR A 58 55.94 -6.00 7.39
C THR A 58 54.61 -5.32 7.68
N LEU A 59 53.84 -5.03 6.64
CA LEU A 59 52.51 -4.42 6.77
C LEU A 59 51.41 -5.49 6.85
N PRO A 60 50.45 -5.32 7.77
CA PRO A 60 49.29 -6.19 7.86
C PRO A 60 48.30 -5.85 6.73
N GLY A 61 48.19 -6.75 5.76
CA GLY A 61 47.13 -6.78 4.75
C GLY A 61 46.85 -5.44 4.07
N TYR A 62 45.58 -5.04 4.07
CA TYR A 62 45.08 -3.85 3.42
C TYR A 62 45.35 -2.59 4.25
N CYS A 63 45.94 -1.57 3.63
CA CYS A 63 46.09 -0.23 4.21
C CYS A 63 45.15 0.76 3.52
N VAL A 64 44.40 1.52 4.32
CA VAL A 64 43.46 2.55 3.85
C VAL A 64 44.22 3.67 3.14
N ALA A 65 43.65 4.15 2.03
CA ALA A 65 44.19 5.29 1.28
C ALA A 65 44.42 6.51 2.20
N GLY A 66 45.56 7.18 2.00
CA GLY A 66 45.97 8.32 2.83
C GLY A 66 46.88 7.96 4.02
N THR A 67 46.96 6.69 4.41
CA THR A 67 47.92 6.23 5.44
C THR A 67 49.34 6.09 4.91
N VAL A 68 50.34 6.15 5.80
CA VAL A 68 51.75 5.90 5.46
C VAL A 68 51.92 4.48 4.94
N GLY A 69 51.26 3.49 5.56
CA GLY A 69 51.26 2.10 5.10
C GLY A 69 50.80 1.97 3.65
N HIS A 70 49.74 2.68 3.24
CA HIS A 70 49.27 2.65 1.86
C HIS A 70 50.29 3.28 0.87
N LYS A 71 50.94 4.38 1.26
CA LYS A 71 52.02 4.98 0.45
C LYS A 71 53.21 4.02 0.29
N LEU A 72 53.55 3.28 1.35
CA LEU A 72 54.65 2.30 1.35
C LEU A 72 54.37 1.11 0.44
N MET A 73 53.12 0.63 0.37
CA MET A 73 52.74 -0.50 -0.47
C MET A 73 52.94 -0.24 -1.97
N SER A 74 52.84 1.01 -2.41
CA SER A 74 52.99 1.41 -3.81
C SER A 74 54.35 2.03 -4.15
N ALA A 75 55.20 2.27 -3.15
CA ALA A 75 56.48 2.93 -3.33
C ALA A 75 57.55 1.96 -3.84
N LYS A 76 58.41 2.45 -4.75
CA LYS A 76 59.66 1.77 -5.12
C LYS A 76 60.75 2.18 -4.13
N ILE A 77 61.35 1.22 -3.44
CA ILE A 77 62.41 1.46 -2.44
C ILE A 77 63.77 1.54 -3.17
N PRO A 78 64.66 2.47 -2.81
CA PRO A 78 64.54 3.49 -1.77
C PRO A 78 63.64 4.66 -2.18
N THR A 79 62.88 5.21 -1.22
CA THR A 79 61.99 6.35 -1.44
C THR A 79 62.05 7.35 -0.29
N GLN A 80 61.49 8.54 -0.48
CA GLN A 80 61.28 9.50 0.58
C GLN A 80 59.78 9.75 0.77
N ILE A 81 59.29 9.55 1.99
CA ILE A 81 57.89 9.78 2.33
C ILE A 81 57.77 11.05 3.17
N ARG A 82 56.94 11.97 2.69
CA ARG A 82 56.50 13.15 3.44
C ARG A 82 55.35 12.77 4.38
N LEU A 83 55.56 13.01 5.67
CA LEU A 83 54.52 12.89 6.70
C LEU A 83 53.77 14.21 6.84
N ASP A 84 54.52 15.28 7.10
CA ASP A 84 54.05 16.66 7.28
C ASP A 84 54.93 17.61 6.44
N GLU A 85 54.63 18.91 6.40
CA GLU A 85 55.37 19.90 5.60
C GLU A 85 56.88 19.91 5.91
N ASP A 86 57.24 19.70 7.19
CA ASP A 86 58.62 19.74 7.68
C ASP A 86 59.26 18.36 7.90
N VAL A 87 58.50 17.26 7.81
CA VAL A 87 58.99 15.93 8.21
C VAL A 87 59.03 14.96 7.02
N GLN A 88 60.26 14.65 6.58
CA GLN A 88 60.56 13.68 5.54
C GLN A 88 61.29 12.46 6.11
N ILE A 89 60.85 11.26 5.74
CA ILE A 89 61.49 10.00 6.12
C ILE A 89 62.12 9.37 4.89
N ASN A 90 63.42 9.11 4.96
CA ASN A 90 64.14 8.32 3.96
C ASN A 90 63.88 6.83 4.24
N VAL A 91 63.13 6.19 3.37
CA VAL A 91 62.78 4.77 3.46
C VAL A 91 63.74 3.98 2.59
N ARG A 92 64.63 3.22 3.24
CA ARG A 92 65.56 2.30 2.60
C ARG A 92 65.39 0.85 3.05
N CYS A 93 64.66 0.62 4.14
CA CYS A 93 64.29 -0.71 4.60
C CYS A 93 63.42 -1.45 3.57
N GLN A 94 63.45 -2.78 3.61
CA GLN A 94 62.57 -3.60 2.81
C GLN A 94 61.13 -3.49 3.32
N ILE A 95 60.16 -3.35 2.42
CA ILE A 95 58.73 -3.37 2.76
C ILE A 95 58.12 -4.65 2.21
N HIS A 96 57.46 -5.42 3.07
CA HIS A 96 56.74 -6.62 2.68
C HIS A 96 55.29 -6.55 3.16
N GLN A 97 54.35 -6.97 2.31
CA GLN A 97 52.93 -6.99 2.65
C GLN A 97 52.49 -8.44 2.88
N LEU A 98 51.97 -8.73 4.07
CA LEU A 98 51.38 -10.02 4.36
C LEU A 98 49.86 -9.93 4.29
N SER A 99 49.22 -10.75 3.46
CA SER A 99 47.77 -10.77 3.31
C SER A 99 47.07 -11.56 4.44
N PHE A 100 47.31 -11.18 5.69
CA PHE A 100 46.53 -11.65 6.84
C PHE A 100 45.27 -10.78 6.98
N SER A 101 44.27 -11.07 6.17
CA SER A 101 42.97 -10.43 6.29
C SER A 101 41.96 -11.41 6.89
N PRO A 102 41.22 -11.04 7.94
CA PRO A 102 40.07 -11.81 8.39
C PRO A 102 38.85 -11.63 7.44
N HIS A 103 39.02 -10.94 6.31
CA HIS A 103 37.94 -10.73 5.34
C HIS A 103 37.82 -11.92 4.41
N THR A 104 36.58 -12.25 4.08
CA THR A 104 36.24 -13.27 3.08
C THR A 104 36.69 -12.82 1.70
N ASP A 105 37.22 -13.76 0.92
CA ASP A 105 37.60 -13.52 -0.47
C ASP A 105 36.36 -13.48 -1.39
N ALA A 106 36.59 -13.13 -2.67
CA ALA A 106 35.50 -13.06 -3.65
C ALA A 106 34.77 -14.40 -3.81
N LYS A 107 35.49 -15.53 -3.70
CA LYS A 107 34.91 -16.86 -3.81
C LYS A 107 33.96 -17.13 -2.64
N GLY A 108 34.39 -16.89 -1.40
CA GLY A 108 33.53 -17.10 -0.24
C GLY A 108 32.29 -16.21 -0.24
N ILE A 109 32.39 -14.97 -0.75
CA ILE A 109 31.21 -14.10 -0.93
C ILE A 109 30.25 -14.69 -1.98
N MET A 110 30.77 -15.15 -3.12
CA MET A 110 29.94 -15.79 -4.17
C MET A 110 29.27 -17.07 -3.67
N ASP A 111 29.99 -17.90 -2.93
CA ASP A 111 29.47 -19.14 -2.34
C ASP A 111 28.35 -18.82 -1.33
N LEU A 112 28.50 -17.76 -0.53
CA LEU A 112 27.47 -17.31 0.41
C LEU A 112 26.21 -16.81 -0.31
N VAL A 113 26.36 -15.98 -1.34
CA VAL A 113 25.22 -15.47 -2.12
C VAL A 113 24.49 -16.62 -2.81
N LYS A 114 25.23 -17.58 -3.37
CA LYS A 114 24.66 -18.78 -3.98
C LYS A 114 23.90 -19.63 -2.97
N PHE A 115 24.45 -19.84 -1.77
CA PHE A 115 23.81 -20.61 -0.71
C PHE A 115 22.51 -19.96 -0.22
N LEU A 116 22.50 -18.65 -0.02
CA LEU A 116 21.32 -17.93 0.48
C LEU A 116 20.26 -17.69 -0.61
N SER A 117 20.66 -17.64 -1.89
CA SER A 117 19.78 -17.33 -3.03
C SER A 117 18.86 -16.12 -2.78
N PRO A 118 19.40 -14.96 -2.36
CA PRO A 118 18.59 -13.79 -2.06
C PRO A 118 17.94 -13.19 -3.31
N LYS A 119 16.80 -12.50 -3.16
CA LYS A 119 16.16 -11.76 -4.26
C LYS A 119 16.98 -10.55 -4.72
N HIS A 120 17.64 -9.89 -3.77
CA HIS A 120 18.42 -8.68 -3.99
C HIS A 120 19.69 -8.71 -3.13
N VAL A 121 20.81 -8.23 -3.68
CA VAL A 121 22.11 -8.08 -2.99
C VAL A 121 22.51 -6.62 -3.03
N ILE A 122 23.06 -6.09 -1.93
CA ILE A 122 23.57 -4.72 -1.87
C ILE A 122 25.03 -4.79 -1.41
N LEU A 123 25.93 -4.24 -2.21
CA LEU A 123 27.35 -4.17 -1.88
C LEU A 123 27.67 -2.86 -1.17
N VAL A 124 28.31 -2.96 -0.01
CA VAL A 124 28.73 -1.84 0.84
C VAL A 124 30.15 -2.08 1.33
N HIS A 125 30.79 -1.04 1.91
CA HIS A 125 32.11 -1.13 2.55
C HIS A 125 33.22 -1.78 1.67
N GLY A 126 33.28 -1.43 0.40
CA GLY A 126 34.34 -1.89 -0.51
C GLY A 126 34.86 -0.77 -1.41
N GLU A 127 36.00 -1.02 -2.04
CA GLU A 127 36.52 -0.15 -3.09
C GLU A 127 35.60 -0.21 -4.33
N LYS A 128 35.19 0.95 -4.84
CA LYS A 128 34.30 1.07 -6.00
C LYS A 128 34.66 0.14 -7.18
N PRO A 129 35.92 0.08 -7.69
CA PRO A 129 36.24 -0.79 -8.82
C PRO A 129 36.05 -2.27 -8.49
N LYS A 130 36.48 -2.72 -7.31
CA LYS A 130 36.35 -4.13 -6.89
C LYS A 130 34.89 -4.53 -6.69
N MET A 131 34.09 -3.62 -6.12
CA MET A 131 32.66 -3.86 -5.93
C MET A 131 31.91 -3.91 -7.27
N VAL A 132 32.28 -3.10 -8.27
CA VAL A 132 31.71 -3.18 -9.62
C VAL A 132 31.99 -4.54 -10.24
N THR A 133 33.23 -5.04 -10.18
CA THR A 133 33.58 -6.37 -10.67
C THR A 133 32.81 -7.48 -9.95
N LEU A 134 32.64 -7.36 -8.62
CA LEU A 134 31.87 -8.34 -7.85
C LEU A 134 30.38 -8.32 -8.21
N ARG A 135 29.80 -7.13 -8.38
CA ARG A 135 28.40 -6.95 -8.83
C ARG A 135 28.18 -7.62 -10.18
N GLU A 136 29.09 -7.38 -11.13
CA GLU A 136 29.02 -7.98 -12.47
C GLU A 136 29.03 -9.51 -12.38
N LYS A 137 29.93 -10.10 -11.57
CA LYS A 137 29.97 -11.55 -11.35
C LYS A 137 28.68 -12.10 -10.73
N ILE A 138 28.14 -11.44 -9.71
CA ILE A 138 26.87 -11.85 -9.08
C ILE A 138 25.74 -11.84 -10.09
N GLN A 139 25.65 -10.79 -10.91
CA GLN A 139 24.59 -10.67 -11.93
C GLN A 139 24.78 -11.68 -13.07
N SER A 140 26.00 -11.88 -13.55
CA SER A 140 26.27 -12.78 -14.68
C SER A 140 26.18 -14.27 -14.32
N GLU A 141 26.66 -14.67 -13.14
CA GLU A 141 26.73 -16.08 -12.75
C GLU A 141 25.48 -16.55 -12.01
N LEU A 142 24.85 -15.69 -11.20
CA LEU A 142 23.71 -16.06 -10.36
C LEU A 142 22.38 -15.47 -10.85
N GLY A 143 22.39 -14.50 -11.77
CA GLY A 143 21.18 -13.83 -12.24
C GLY A 143 20.46 -13.00 -11.17
N ILE A 144 21.14 -12.68 -10.05
CA ILE A 144 20.56 -11.97 -8.91
C ILE A 144 20.79 -10.46 -9.07
N GLN A 145 19.75 -9.67 -8.79
CA GLN A 145 19.84 -8.21 -8.80
C GLN A 145 20.78 -7.72 -7.70
N CYS A 146 21.87 -7.07 -8.11
CA CYS A 146 22.91 -6.58 -7.23
C CYS A 146 23.09 -5.06 -7.36
N TYR A 147 23.04 -4.34 -6.24
CA TYR A 147 23.08 -2.88 -6.15
C TYR A 147 24.38 -2.38 -5.53
N LEU A 148 24.79 -1.18 -5.96
CA LEU A 148 25.99 -0.50 -5.51
C LEU A 148 25.66 0.97 -5.20
N PRO A 149 24.91 1.25 -4.13
CA PRO A 149 24.51 2.61 -3.80
C PRO A 149 25.75 3.45 -3.45
N ALA A 150 25.78 4.68 -3.93
CA ALA A 150 26.72 5.69 -3.46
C ALA A 150 26.42 6.08 -2.00
N ASN A 151 27.39 6.69 -1.33
CA ASN A 151 27.17 7.24 0.00
C ASN A 151 26.02 8.28 -0.07
N SER A 152 25.09 8.18 0.87
CA SER A 152 23.87 9.01 0.93
C SER A 152 22.85 8.75 -0.19
N GLU A 153 23.01 7.70 -1.00
CA GLU A 153 22.00 7.28 -1.97
C GLU A 153 20.90 6.45 -1.28
N THR A 154 19.65 6.70 -1.66
CA THR A 154 18.50 5.92 -1.19
C THR A 154 18.12 4.90 -2.25
N LEU A 155 18.08 3.63 -1.87
CA LEU A 155 17.65 2.53 -2.72
C LEU A 155 16.24 2.08 -2.33
N CYS A 156 15.31 2.07 -3.28
CA CYS A 156 13.97 1.51 -3.09
C CYS A 156 13.92 0.07 -3.61
N ILE A 157 13.65 -0.89 -2.72
CA ILE A 157 13.48 -2.30 -3.08
C ILE A 157 12.00 -2.65 -2.97
N PRO A 158 11.34 -3.08 -4.05
CA PRO A 158 9.95 -3.49 -4.00
C PRO A 158 9.81 -4.75 -3.17
N THR A 159 8.99 -4.70 -2.12
CA THR A 159 8.67 -5.86 -1.29
C THR A 159 7.25 -6.35 -1.59
N THR A 160 7.11 -7.64 -1.86
CA THR A 160 5.80 -8.30 -1.85
C THR A 160 5.41 -8.56 -0.40
N ASN A 161 4.63 -7.66 0.17
CA ASN A 161 3.99 -7.88 1.46
C ASN A 161 2.74 -8.73 1.26
N HIS A 162 2.83 -10.00 1.61
CA HIS A 162 1.65 -10.85 1.68
C HIS A 162 0.91 -10.57 2.98
N VAL A 163 -0.22 -9.89 2.87
CA VAL A 163 -1.14 -9.70 4.00
C VAL A 163 -1.96 -10.98 4.14
N LYS A 164 -1.75 -11.73 5.22
CA LYS A 164 -2.59 -12.89 5.54
C LYS A 164 -3.96 -12.38 6.00
N ALA A 165 -4.95 -12.45 5.12
CA ALA A 165 -6.33 -12.18 5.46
C ALA A 165 -7.07 -13.49 5.75
N GLY A 166 -7.86 -13.51 6.83
CA GLY A 166 -8.84 -14.57 7.05
C GLY A 166 -10.02 -14.41 6.10
N ALA A 167 -10.75 -15.49 5.84
CA ALA A 167 -11.99 -15.47 5.08
C ALA A 167 -13.12 -15.98 5.97
N SER A 168 -14.29 -15.37 5.91
CA SER A 168 -15.47 -15.90 6.61
C SER A 168 -16.07 -17.11 5.90
N ASP A 169 -16.75 -17.97 6.65
CA ASP A 169 -17.37 -19.17 6.08
C ASP A 169 -18.44 -18.81 5.04
N ALA A 170 -19.17 -17.71 5.24
CA ALA A 170 -20.16 -17.22 4.28
C ALA A 170 -19.50 -16.75 2.98
N PHE A 171 -18.36 -16.04 3.08
CA PHE A 171 -17.58 -15.66 1.90
C PHE A 171 -17.10 -16.90 1.15
N LEU A 172 -16.50 -17.88 1.84
CA LEU A 172 -16.04 -19.12 1.22
C LEU A 172 -17.17 -19.88 0.52
N ARG A 173 -18.37 -19.94 1.11
CA ARG A 173 -19.56 -20.53 0.47
C ARG A 173 -19.99 -19.77 -0.78
N SER A 174 -19.92 -18.44 -0.78
CA SER A 174 -20.23 -17.64 -1.98
C SER A 174 -19.22 -17.84 -3.11
N CYS A 175 -17.97 -18.19 -2.79
CA CYS A 175 -16.97 -18.55 -3.80
C CYS A 175 -17.25 -19.90 -4.47
N LEU A 176 -18.08 -20.76 -3.86
CA LEU A 176 -18.43 -22.08 -4.39
C LEU A 176 -19.60 -22.04 -5.37
N SER A 177 -20.38 -20.94 -5.41
CA SER A 177 -21.46 -20.80 -6.39
C SER A 177 -20.89 -20.39 -7.76
N PRO A 178 -21.13 -21.17 -8.83
CA PRO A 178 -20.64 -20.83 -10.16
C PRO A 178 -21.40 -19.62 -10.71
N ASN A 179 -20.67 -18.60 -11.14
CA ASN A 179 -21.21 -17.46 -11.89
C ASN A 179 -20.92 -17.67 -13.37
N PHE A 180 -21.85 -18.29 -14.09
CA PHE A 180 -21.73 -18.50 -15.52
C PHE A 180 -22.06 -17.20 -16.28
N LYS A 181 -21.08 -16.67 -17.01
CA LYS A 181 -21.34 -15.62 -18.01
C LYS A 181 -21.61 -16.28 -19.35
N PHE A 182 -22.74 -15.91 -19.96
CA PHE A 182 -23.13 -16.38 -21.29
C PHE A 182 -22.71 -15.33 -22.32
N LEU A 183 -21.71 -15.63 -23.13
CA LEU A 183 -21.37 -14.79 -24.26
C LEU A 183 -22.14 -15.26 -25.50
N LYS A 184 -22.93 -14.36 -26.09
CA LYS A 184 -23.50 -14.55 -27.43
C LYS A 184 -22.53 -13.97 -28.45
N THR A 185 -21.76 -14.81 -29.12
CA THR A 185 -20.97 -14.40 -30.30
C THR A 185 -21.92 -14.23 -31.48
N SER A 186 -22.32 -12.99 -31.76
CA SER A 186 -22.92 -12.61 -33.05
C SER A 186 -21.81 -12.10 -33.98
N SER A 187 -20.86 -12.96 -34.35
CA SER A 187 -19.92 -12.66 -35.44
C SER A 187 -20.49 -13.24 -36.73
N ALA A 188 -21.36 -12.48 -37.38
CA ALA A 188 -21.68 -12.68 -38.78
C ALA A 188 -20.52 -12.11 -39.61
N GLU A 189 -19.45 -12.88 -39.78
CA GLU A 189 -18.57 -12.68 -40.92
C GLU A 189 -19.10 -13.54 -42.08
N LEU A 190 -19.41 -12.88 -43.18
CA LEU A 190 -19.83 -13.50 -44.43
C LEU A 190 -18.65 -14.26 -45.02
N ASP A 191 -18.66 -15.58 -44.90
CA ASP A 191 -17.84 -16.45 -45.73
C ASP A 191 -18.76 -17.28 -46.64
N ASP A 192 -18.42 -17.30 -47.93
CA ASP A 192 -19.24 -17.69 -49.09
C ASP A 192 -19.45 -19.21 -49.19
N SER A 193 -20.06 -19.82 -48.17
CA SER A 193 -20.52 -21.20 -48.27
C SER A 193 -21.71 -21.46 -47.36
N HIS A 194 -22.84 -21.83 -47.96
CA HIS A 194 -24.11 -22.12 -47.32
C HIS A 194 -24.00 -23.20 -46.21
N LYS A 195 -23.71 -22.81 -44.98
CA LYS A 195 -24.06 -23.56 -43.77
C LYS A 195 -24.56 -22.57 -42.71
N ARG A 196 -25.81 -22.74 -42.26
CA ARG A 196 -26.37 -22.00 -41.11
C ARG A 196 -25.53 -22.34 -39.88
N THR A 197 -24.62 -21.45 -39.49
CA THR A 197 -23.89 -21.56 -38.23
C THR A 197 -24.84 -21.17 -37.10
N MET A 198 -25.24 -22.16 -36.28
CA MET A 198 -26.02 -21.91 -35.07
C MET A 198 -25.20 -21.04 -34.11
N PRO A 199 -25.82 -20.09 -33.38
CA PRO A 199 -25.11 -19.30 -32.39
C PRO A 199 -24.57 -20.23 -31.30
N LEU A 200 -23.23 -20.29 -31.18
CA LEU A 200 -22.56 -21.10 -30.16
C LEU A 200 -22.61 -20.32 -28.84
N LEU A 201 -23.45 -20.78 -27.90
CA LEU A 201 -23.43 -20.26 -26.53
C LEU A 201 -22.14 -20.72 -25.86
N GLN A 202 -21.22 -19.78 -25.64
CA GLN A 202 -19.98 -20.05 -24.92
C GLN A 202 -20.17 -19.70 -23.44
N VAL A 203 -20.06 -20.72 -22.59
CA VAL A 203 -20.18 -20.61 -21.14
C VAL A 203 -18.78 -20.55 -20.54
N TYR A 204 -18.45 -19.44 -19.88
CA TYR A 204 -17.20 -19.29 -19.15
C TYR A 204 -17.46 -19.31 -17.65
N ASP A 205 -16.61 -20.06 -16.94
CA ASP A 205 -16.53 -20.05 -15.47
C ASP A 205 -15.57 -18.94 -15.04
N ASP A 206 -16.12 -17.74 -14.86
CA ASP A 206 -15.37 -16.56 -14.41
C ASP A 206 -15.62 -16.40 -12.91
N ARG A 207 -15.01 -17.28 -12.10
CA ARG A 207 -15.10 -17.26 -10.62
C ARG A 207 -14.44 -16.01 -10.06
N VAL A 208 -15.11 -14.89 -10.20
CA VAL A 208 -14.83 -13.64 -9.49
C VAL A 208 -15.71 -13.66 -8.25
N SER A 209 -15.09 -13.75 -7.09
CA SER A 209 -15.77 -13.67 -5.80
C SER A 209 -15.62 -12.26 -5.25
N GLU A 210 -16.75 -11.59 -5.05
CA GLU A 210 -16.80 -10.25 -4.51
C GLU A 210 -17.01 -10.32 -3.00
N GLY A 211 -16.22 -9.57 -2.25
CA GLY A 211 -16.27 -9.55 -0.79
C GLY A 211 -15.70 -8.25 -0.25
N ILE A 212 -16.00 -7.97 1.01
CA ILE A 212 -15.56 -6.75 1.68
C ILE A 212 -14.34 -7.08 2.54
N LEU A 213 -13.23 -6.37 2.31
CA LEU A 213 -12.04 -6.49 3.14
C LEU A 213 -12.16 -5.56 4.36
N THR A 214 -12.18 -6.15 5.55
CA THR A 214 -12.21 -5.42 6.82
C THR A 214 -10.79 -5.30 7.40
N LEU A 215 -10.41 -4.07 7.76
CA LEU A 215 -9.12 -3.72 8.36
C LEU A 215 -9.39 -2.98 9.68
N GLN A 216 -9.66 -3.74 10.75
CA GLN A 216 -9.85 -3.15 12.08
C GLN A 216 -8.51 -3.02 12.81
N LYS A 217 -8.35 -1.94 13.61
CA LYS A 217 -7.17 -1.77 14.47
C LYS A 217 -7.10 -2.93 15.47
N ASN A 218 -5.95 -3.60 15.56
CA ASN A 218 -5.68 -4.77 16.42
C ASN A 218 -6.36 -6.09 16.02
N GLN A 219 -6.93 -6.20 14.81
CA GLN A 219 -7.42 -7.49 14.29
C GLN A 219 -6.71 -7.86 12.99
N SER A 220 -6.58 -9.17 12.73
CA SER A 220 -6.13 -9.64 11.42
C SER A 220 -7.16 -9.27 10.36
N PRO A 221 -6.70 -8.88 9.15
CA PRO A 221 -7.62 -8.52 8.08
C PRO A 221 -8.53 -9.70 7.76
N LYS A 222 -9.81 -9.44 7.51
CA LYS A 222 -10.78 -10.48 7.17
C LYS A 222 -11.62 -10.08 5.96
N VAL A 223 -11.79 -11.00 5.03
CA VAL A 223 -12.71 -10.88 3.91
C VAL A 223 -14.04 -11.48 4.33
N VAL A 224 -15.10 -10.67 4.27
CA VAL A 224 -16.46 -11.04 4.66
C VAL A 224 -17.42 -10.88 3.49
N SER A 225 -18.49 -11.68 3.49
CA SER A 225 -19.59 -11.50 2.55
C SER A 225 -20.38 -10.24 2.90
N GLN A 226 -21.04 -9.62 1.90
CA GLN A 226 -21.87 -8.42 2.09
C GLN A 226 -22.96 -8.61 3.16
N ASN A 227 -23.48 -9.83 3.30
CA ASN A 227 -24.54 -10.14 4.27
C ASN A 227 -24.02 -10.23 5.72
N GLU A 228 -22.77 -10.64 5.91
CA GLU A 228 -22.13 -10.78 7.23
C GLU A 228 -21.44 -9.49 7.67
N PHE A 229 -21.20 -8.56 6.73
CA PHE A 229 -20.50 -7.32 7.01
C PHE A 229 -21.09 -6.52 8.18
N MET A 230 -22.42 -6.49 8.29
CA MET A 230 -23.11 -5.80 9.38
C MET A 230 -22.89 -6.49 10.73
N GLU A 231 -22.94 -7.83 10.76
CA GLU A 231 -22.65 -8.63 11.96
C GLU A 231 -21.17 -8.50 12.37
N ALA A 232 -20.26 -8.49 11.40
CA ALA A 232 -18.83 -8.37 11.61
C ALA A 232 -18.39 -7.00 12.14
N LEU A 233 -19.14 -5.93 11.84
CA LEU A 233 -18.90 -4.58 12.35
C LEU A 233 -19.60 -4.31 13.69
N GLY A 234 -20.64 -5.07 14.04
CA GLY A 234 -21.43 -4.85 15.24
C GLY A 234 -22.15 -3.50 15.26
N VAL A 235 -22.44 -2.94 14.08
CA VAL A 235 -23.07 -1.62 13.92
C VAL A 235 -24.56 -1.80 13.61
N GLU A 236 -25.39 -0.98 14.24
CA GLU A 236 -26.83 -0.97 13.97
C GLU A 236 -27.12 -0.49 12.55
N LYS A 237 -28.07 -1.14 11.88
CA LYS A 237 -28.50 -0.75 10.54
C LYS A 237 -29.29 0.55 10.63
N HIS A 238 -28.71 1.66 10.17
CA HIS A 238 -29.44 2.90 10.02
C HIS A 238 -30.24 2.88 8.71
N GLU A 239 -31.56 2.74 8.82
CA GLU A 239 -32.47 2.90 7.69
C GLU A 239 -32.82 4.39 7.53
N VAL A 240 -32.26 5.03 6.51
CA VAL A 240 -32.53 6.45 6.22
C VAL A 240 -33.76 6.55 5.33
N LYS A 241 -34.81 7.20 5.85
CA LYS A 241 -36.01 7.58 5.10
C LYS A 241 -36.05 9.09 4.95
N LEU A 242 -36.32 9.53 3.72
CA LEU A 242 -36.57 10.92 3.40
C LEU A 242 -38.08 11.18 3.46
N ALA A 243 -38.47 12.37 3.89
CA ALA A 243 -39.85 12.78 3.92
C ALA A 243 -39.99 14.25 3.52
N TYR A 244 -40.98 14.53 2.67
CA TYR A 244 -41.25 15.86 2.15
C TYR A 244 -42.75 16.13 2.12
N CYS A 245 -43.16 17.27 2.70
CA CYS A 245 -44.54 17.71 2.70
C CYS A 245 -44.71 18.97 1.83
N PHE A 246 -45.65 18.93 0.88
CA PHE A 246 -45.87 20.03 -0.07
C PHE A 246 -47.37 20.35 -0.26
N PRO A 247 -47.71 21.61 -0.54
CA PRO A 247 -49.07 22.02 -0.92
C PRO A 247 -49.40 21.67 -2.38
N VAL A 248 -50.67 21.35 -2.60
CA VAL A 248 -51.32 21.24 -3.91
C VAL A 248 -52.59 22.09 -3.87
N TYR A 249 -52.83 22.86 -4.92
CA TYR A 249 -53.96 23.78 -5.02
C TYR A 249 -55.13 23.10 -5.72
N ILE A 250 -56.33 23.17 -5.13
CA ILE A 250 -57.55 22.67 -5.76
C ILE A 250 -58.40 23.87 -6.21
N PRO A 251 -58.75 24.02 -7.50
CA PRO A 251 -59.71 25.03 -7.95
C PRO A 251 -61.10 24.77 -7.35
N ASN A 252 -61.77 25.83 -6.90
CA ASN A 252 -63.11 25.73 -6.32
C ASN A 252 -64.13 25.32 -7.40
N SER A 253 -64.83 24.21 -7.21
CA SER A 253 -66.16 24.03 -7.82
C SER A 253 -67.17 24.88 -7.05
N GLU A 254 -67.94 25.70 -7.75
CA GLU A 254 -68.94 26.58 -7.15
C GLU A 254 -70.00 25.77 -6.36
N GLY A 255 -70.17 26.11 -5.08
CA GLY A 255 -71.35 25.77 -4.29
C GLY A 255 -71.18 24.70 -3.21
N SER A 256 -70.69 25.09 -2.02
CA SER A 256 -71.25 24.65 -0.71
C SER A 256 -70.50 25.33 0.43
N ASP A 257 -71.26 25.81 1.41
CA ASP A 257 -70.91 26.71 2.51
C ASP A 257 -69.65 26.38 3.34
N ALA A 258 -69.08 27.46 3.87
CA ALA A 258 -67.93 27.50 4.74
C ALA A 258 -68.26 27.03 6.17
N SER A 259 -68.25 25.72 6.40
CA SER A 259 -67.93 25.12 7.70
C SER A 259 -67.65 23.63 7.52
N ASP A 260 -66.39 23.28 7.27
CA ASP A 260 -65.73 22.04 7.73
C ASP A 260 -64.34 21.95 7.10
N CYS A 261 -63.32 22.24 7.91
CA CYS A 261 -61.91 22.11 7.55
C CYS A 261 -61.49 20.64 7.59
N LEU A 262 -61.89 19.86 6.58
CA LEU A 262 -61.21 18.68 6.03
C LEU A 262 -62.16 18.06 4.98
N PRO A 263 -61.69 17.60 3.80
CA PRO A 263 -62.52 16.73 2.99
C PRO A 263 -62.94 15.51 3.82
N SER A 264 -64.23 15.16 3.80
CA SER A 264 -64.74 13.92 4.39
C SER A 264 -63.90 12.73 3.91
N THR A 265 -63.80 11.66 4.70
CA THR A 265 -63.04 10.45 4.34
C THR A 265 -63.35 9.93 2.93
N SER A 266 -64.61 10.09 2.50
CA SER A 266 -65.07 9.83 1.14
C SER A 266 -64.39 10.71 0.07
N ARG A 267 -64.25 12.03 0.26
CA ARG A 267 -63.58 12.94 -0.70
C ARG A 267 -62.06 12.73 -0.75
N LYS A 268 -61.43 12.34 0.37
CA LYS A 268 -60.00 12.02 0.41
C LYS A 268 -59.68 10.80 -0.47
N GLY A 269 -60.46 9.72 -0.32
CA GLY A 269 -60.32 8.53 -1.15
C GLY A 269 -60.47 8.83 -2.65
N SER A 270 -61.45 9.64 -3.04
CA SER A 270 -61.65 10.02 -4.45
C SER A 270 -60.49 10.81 -5.04
N LEU A 271 -59.85 11.69 -4.26
CA LEU A 271 -58.69 12.47 -4.71
C LEU A 271 -57.41 11.63 -4.82
N LEU A 272 -57.18 10.71 -3.87
CA LEU A 272 -56.06 9.76 -3.99
C LEU A 272 -56.26 8.82 -5.17
N HIS A 273 -57.50 8.43 -5.45
CA HIS A 273 -57.81 7.60 -6.61
C HIS A 273 -57.54 8.30 -7.94
N LEU A 274 -57.87 9.58 -8.05
CA LEU A 274 -57.55 10.38 -9.25
C LEU A 274 -56.02 10.55 -9.43
N ILE A 275 -55.31 10.71 -8.32
CA ILE A 275 -53.84 10.81 -8.32
C ILE A 275 -53.23 9.46 -8.70
N SER A 276 -53.74 8.34 -8.18
CA SER A 276 -53.25 6.99 -8.49
C SER A 276 -53.48 6.65 -9.96
N GLU A 277 -54.64 6.99 -10.53
CA GLU A 277 -54.92 6.79 -11.96
C GLU A 277 -53.96 7.60 -12.86
N LYS A 278 -53.65 8.85 -12.50
CA LYS A 278 -52.69 9.67 -13.25
C LYS A 278 -51.26 9.16 -13.11
N LEU A 279 -50.87 8.67 -11.93
CA LEU A 279 -49.56 8.06 -11.71
C LEU A 279 -49.43 6.76 -12.53
N CYS A 280 -50.47 5.94 -12.62
CA CYS A 280 -50.50 4.76 -13.50
C CYS A 280 -50.33 5.12 -14.99
N ARG A 281 -50.87 6.27 -15.43
CA ARG A 281 -50.75 6.73 -16.83
C ARG A 281 -49.34 7.24 -17.17
N GLU A 282 -48.71 7.98 -16.25
CA GLU A 282 -47.38 8.58 -16.46
C GLU A 282 -46.24 7.59 -16.13
N LEU A 283 -46.51 6.55 -15.34
CA LEU A 283 -45.55 5.53 -14.92
C LEU A 283 -46.11 4.11 -15.17
N PRO A 284 -46.22 3.67 -16.44
CA PRO A 284 -46.82 2.37 -16.78
C PRO A 284 -45.98 1.16 -16.34
N ASP A 285 -44.68 1.36 -16.06
CA ASP A 285 -43.74 0.30 -15.68
C ASP A 285 -43.70 0.00 -14.17
N LEU A 286 -44.52 0.69 -13.37
CA LEU A 286 -44.50 0.61 -11.90
C LEU A 286 -45.86 0.20 -11.34
N ASP A 287 -45.85 -0.71 -10.35
CA ASP A 287 -47.04 -1.13 -9.62
C ASP A 287 -47.44 -0.04 -8.61
N VAL A 288 -48.56 0.62 -8.86
CA VAL A 288 -49.12 1.68 -8.00
C VAL A 288 -50.22 1.06 -7.14
N GLN A 289 -49.98 0.99 -5.83
CA GLN A 289 -50.93 0.43 -4.88
C GLN A 289 -51.71 1.56 -4.21
N ASP A 290 -53.03 1.60 -4.46
CA ASP A 290 -53.96 2.55 -3.85
C ASP A 290 -54.65 1.92 -2.63
N CYS A 291 -54.24 2.34 -1.43
CA CYS A 291 -54.75 1.80 -0.16
C CYS A 291 -55.87 2.66 0.43
N GLN A 292 -56.53 3.53 -0.35
CA GLN A 292 -57.58 4.49 0.07
C GLN A 292 -57.13 5.60 1.06
N GLU A 293 -56.16 5.33 1.93
CA GLU A 293 -55.56 6.30 2.86
C GLU A 293 -54.18 6.80 2.41
N HIS A 294 -53.48 6.01 1.59
CA HIS A 294 -52.16 6.31 1.07
C HIS A 294 -51.94 5.61 -0.28
N ILE A 295 -51.05 6.16 -1.10
CA ILE A 295 -50.59 5.57 -2.35
C ILE A 295 -49.16 5.08 -2.12
N GLN A 296 -48.89 3.83 -2.45
CA GLN A 296 -47.55 3.24 -2.36
C GLN A 296 -47.02 2.87 -3.75
N ILE A 297 -45.80 3.32 -4.05
CA ILE A 297 -45.07 3.03 -5.30
C ILE A 297 -43.63 2.66 -4.90
N GLN A 298 -43.26 1.39 -5.02
CA GLN A 298 -41.98 0.88 -4.51
C GLN A 298 -41.77 1.26 -3.03
N SER A 299 -40.69 1.98 -2.68
CA SER A 299 -40.48 2.49 -1.32
C SER A 299 -41.13 3.87 -1.05
N VAL A 300 -41.79 4.49 -2.04
CA VAL A 300 -42.44 5.80 -1.93
C VAL A 300 -43.87 5.63 -1.40
N VAL A 301 -44.20 6.33 -0.31
CA VAL A 301 -45.53 6.38 0.29
C VAL A 301 -46.03 7.81 0.31
N VAL A 302 -47.17 8.06 -0.33
CA VAL A 302 -47.84 9.36 -0.42
C VAL A 302 -49.13 9.32 0.39
N SER A 303 -49.32 10.26 1.32
CA SER A 303 -50.55 10.36 2.12
C SER A 303 -50.99 11.80 2.34
N PHE A 304 -52.25 12.01 2.73
CA PHE A 304 -52.72 13.33 3.13
C PHE A 304 -52.12 13.76 4.47
N CYS A 305 -51.57 14.97 4.51
CA CYS A 305 -51.09 15.55 5.75
C CYS A 305 -52.25 16.21 6.51
N SER A 306 -52.76 15.55 7.55
CA SER A 306 -53.87 16.05 8.37
C SER A 306 -53.43 16.98 9.53
N ASN A 307 -52.13 17.28 9.65
CA ASN A 307 -51.57 17.99 10.79
C ASN A 307 -51.06 19.39 10.38
N GLU A 308 -51.63 20.45 10.97
CA GLU A 308 -51.24 21.84 10.68
C GLU A 308 -49.78 22.13 11.07
N LYS A 309 -49.21 21.37 12.01
CA LYS A 309 -47.80 21.46 12.44
C LYS A 309 -47.01 20.22 12.02
N CYS A 310 -46.91 19.97 10.71
CA CYS A 310 -46.11 18.88 10.18
C CYS A 310 -44.60 19.22 10.20
N PRO A 311 -43.73 18.35 10.75
CA PRO A 311 -42.28 18.59 10.81
C PRO A 311 -41.60 18.57 9.42
N HIS A 312 -42.27 18.04 8.40
CA HIS A 312 -41.75 17.94 7.03
C HIS A 312 -42.20 19.09 6.11
N ARG A 313 -42.96 20.06 6.64
CA ARG A 313 -43.44 21.22 5.88
C ARG A 313 -42.32 22.27 5.80
N THR A 314 -41.80 22.49 4.60
CA THR A 314 -40.78 23.51 4.33
C THR A 314 -41.41 24.64 3.52
N GLY A 315 -41.95 25.64 4.21
CA GLY A 315 -42.54 26.82 3.59
C GLY A 315 -43.39 27.63 4.58
N VAL A 316 -43.10 28.93 4.70
CA VAL A 316 -43.94 29.89 5.42
C VAL A 316 -45.24 30.07 4.63
N SER A 317 -46.38 29.91 5.29
CA SER A 317 -47.69 30.23 4.70
C SER A 317 -47.71 31.72 4.35
N LEU A 318 -47.53 32.04 3.07
CA LEU A 318 -47.89 33.35 2.54
C LEU A 318 -49.38 33.30 2.29
N GLN A 319 -50.13 34.04 3.11
CA GLN A 319 -51.57 34.23 2.93
C GLN A 319 -51.83 34.92 1.58
N SER A 320 -52.02 34.13 0.51
CA SER A 320 -52.69 34.57 -0.71
C SER A 320 -54.15 34.15 -0.62
N VAL A 321 -55.00 35.16 -0.54
CA VAL A 321 -56.47 35.09 -0.55
C VAL A 321 -56.90 34.34 -1.83
N ASP A 322 -57.85 33.40 -1.68
CA ASP A 322 -58.63 32.70 -2.73
C ASP A 322 -58.21 31.30 -3.27
N LYS A 323 -57.29 30.55 -2.66
CA LYS A 323 -57.11 29.11 -3.02
C LYS A 323 -57.13 28.16 -1.82
N LYS A 324 -57.94 27.09 -1.88
CA LYS A 324 -57.91 25.98 -0.90
C LYS A 324 -56.65 25.14 -1.13
N GLU A 325 -55.76 25.14 -0.14
CA GLU A 325 -54.53 24.33 -0.14
C GLU A 325 -54.75 22.98 0.54
N VAL A 326 -54.33 21.89 -0.11
CA VAL A 326 -54.25 20.54 0.49
C VAL A 326 -52.80 20.12 0.54
N HIS A 327 -52.37 19.56 1.67
CA HIS A 327 -50.98 19.12 1.84
C HIS A 327 -50.83 17.61 1.72
N PHE A 328 -49.80 17.19 0.98
CA PHE A 328 -49.40 15.80 0.82
C PHE A 328 -48.06 15.56 1.49
N CYS A 329 -47.95 14.46 2.23
CA CYS A 329 -46.72 13.99 2.84
C CYS A 329 -46.22 12.76 2.07
N CYS A 330 -45.04 12.89 1.47
CA CYS A 330 -44.35 11.80 0.79
C CYS A 330 -43.19 11.31 1.65
N SER A 331 -43.03 10.00 1.84
CA SER A 331 -41.85 9.40 2.46
C SER A 331 -41.27 8.29 1.59
N TRP A 332 -39.95 8.18 1.50
CA TRP A 332 -39.26 7.23 0.62
C TRP A 332 -37.89 6.79 1.13
N SER A 333 -37.37 5.68 0.60
CA SER A 333 -35.99 5.24 0.85
C SER A 333 -35.01 5.93 -0.11
N LEU A 334 -33.74 6.03 0.28
CA LEU A 334 -32.69 6.69 -0.52
C LEU A 334 -32.45 6.04 -1.90
N ALA A 335 -32.82 4.76 -2.05
CA ALA A 335 -32.72 4.05 -3.33
C ALA A 335 -33.68 4.62 -4.41
N ASP A 336 -34.83 5.14 -3.98
CA ASP A 336 -35.90 5.60 -4.87
C ASP A 336 -36.02 7.13 -4.89
N ASP A 337 -34.97 7.87 -4.52
CA ASP A 337 -35.02 9.35 -4.42
C ASP A 337 -35.42 10.03 -5.74
N VAL A 338 -34.85 9.56 -6.86
CA VAL A 338 -35.19 10.08 -8.19
C VAL A 338 -36.65 9.80 -8.53
N LEU A 339 -37.15 8.62 -8.17
CA LEU A 339 -38.55 8.26 -8.39
C LEU A 339 -39.48 9.11 -7.53
N ALA A 340 -39.14 9.32 -6.26
CA ALA A 340 -39.92 10.12 -5.34
C ALA A 340 -40.06 11.57 -5.82
N TRP A 341 -38.97 12.21 -6.27
CA TRP A 341 -39.03 13.57 -6.81
C TRP A 341 -39.85 13.66 -8.11
N ARG A 342 -39.82 12.63 -8.95
CA ARG A 342 -40.70 12.55 -10.14
C ARG A 342 -42.17 12.47 -9.73
N ILE A 343 -42.51 11.64 -8.76
CA ILE A 343 -43.88 11.53 -8.22
C ILE A 343 -44.33 12.88 -7.63
N VAL A 344 -43.50 13.52 -6.81
CA VAL A 344 -43.78 14.85 -6.25
C VAL A 344 -44.02 15.89 -7.35
N ALA A 345 -43.22 15.87 -8.43
CA ALA A 345 -43.40 16.78 -9.56
C ALA A 345 -44.73 16.55 -10.28
N ILE A 346 -45.11 15.29 -10.56
CA ILE A 346 -46.39 14.93 -11.18
C ILE A 346 -47.56 15.43 -10.32
N ILE A 347 -47.47 15.23 -9.00
CA ILE A 347 -48.53 15.66 -8.06
C ILE A 347 -48.57 17.19 -7.92
N LYS A 348 -47.45 17.91 -8.05
CA LYS A 348 -47.45 19.39 -8.04
C LYS A 348 -47.99 20.01 -9.32
N ILE A 349 -47.80 19.35 -10.46
CA ILE A 349 -48.28 19.80 -11.79
C ILE A 349 -49.78 19.48 -11.98
N LEU A 350 -50.37 18.68 -11.11
CA LEU A 350 -51.82 18.54 -10.99
C LEU A 350 -52.43 19.88 -10.53
N GLU A 351 -52.68 20.79 -11.47
CA GLU A 351 -53.91 21.56 -11.42
C GLU A 351 -55.03 20.51 -11.47
N LEU A 352 -55.62 20.24 -10.30
CA LEU A 352 -56.76 19.34 -10.15
C LEU A 352 -57.96 20.02 -10.81
N ASP A 353 -58.06 20.01 -12.13
CA ASP A 353 -59.31 20.32 -12.82
C ASP A 353 -60.32 19.23 -12.42
N ILE A 354 -61.12 19.53 -11.39
CA ILE A 354 -62.26 18.73 -10.93
C ILE A 354 -63.52 19.22 -11.64
#